data_AF-A0A3S0BEK6-F1
#
_entry.id   AF-A0A3S0BEK6-F1
#
_cell.length_a   1.000
_cell.length_b   1.000
_cell.length_c   1.000
_cell.angle_alpha   90.00
_cell.angle_beta   90.00
_cell.angle_gamma   90.00
#
_symmetry.space_group_name_H-M   'P 1'
#
loop_
_entity.id
_entity.type
_entity.pdbx_description
1 polymer ?
#
loop_
_entity_poly.entity_id
_entity_poly.type
_entity_poly.pdbx_seq_one_letter_code
_entity_poly.pdbx_strand_id
1 'polypeptide(L)'
;MSRPTYALLSTENLQYNASLIRQKINNNVSIMAMVKANAYGHGLRSVSKRLVDFVDKFGVASIDEALILRSIGITKSIVLMEGV
;
A
#
# COMPACT_ATOMS: atom_id res chain seq x y z
N MET A 1 -21.94 14.00 -5.05
CA MET A 1 -21.99 12.53 -5.14
C MET A 1 -23.30 12.15 -5.81
N SER A 2 -23.26 11.64 -7.05
CA SER A 2 -24.48 11.37 -7.86
C SER A 2 -24.67 9.90 -8.23
N ARG A 3 -23.79 8.99 -7.78
CA ARG A 3 -23.89 7.54 -8.02
C ARG A 3 -24.06 6.80 -6.69
N PRO A 4 -25.06 5.91 -6.55
CA PRO A 4 -25.36 5.25 -5.28
C PRO A 4 -24.45 4.04 -4.99
N THR A 5 -23.77 3.49 -5.99
CA THR A 5 -22.86 2.35 -5.82
C THR A 5 -21.48 2.81 -5.36
N TYR A 6 -20.99 2.22 -4.27
CA TYR A 6 -19.66 2.48 -3.73
C TYR A 6 -19.05 1.19 -3.16
N ALA A 7 -17.72 1.17 -3.05
CA ALA A 7 -16.97 0.12 -2.38
C ALA A 7 -16.63 0.58 -0.95
N LEU A 8 -17.03 -0.20 0.06
CA LEU A 8 -16.65 0.02 1.45
C LEU A 8 -15.40 -0.78 1.78
N LEU A 9 -14.38 -0.07 2.26
CA LEU A 9 -13.08 -0.65 2.57
C LEU A 9 -12.75 -0.37 4.02
N SER A 10 -12.46 -1.42 4.80
CA SER A 10 -11.96 -1.27 6.16
C SER A 10 -10.45 -1.08 6.14
N THR A 11 -10.01 0.02 6.73
CA THR A 11 -8.58 0.31 6.87
C THR A 11 -7.95 -0.45 8.04
N GLU A 12 -8.77 -0.85 9.01
CA GLU A 12 -8.41 -1.66 10.18
C GLU A 12 -8.05 -3.08 9.75
N ASN A 13 -8.83 -3.66 8.83
CA ASN A 13 -8.54 -4.98 8.26
C ASN A 13 -7.19 -5.01 7.53
N LEU A 14 -6.79 -3.92 6.87
CA LEU A 14 -5.46 -3.82 6.23
C LEU A 14 -4.33 -3.93 7.26
N GLN A 15 -4.45 -3.21 8.39
CA GLN A 15 -3.45 -3.23 9.46
C GLN A 15 -3.41 -4.56 10.19
N TYR A 16 -4.59 -5.15 10.43
CA TYR A 16 -4.72 -6.47 11.02
C TYR A 16 -3.99 -7.51 10.14
N ASN A 17 -4.25 -7.50 8.83
CA ASN A 17 -3.60 -8.40 7.89
C ASN A 17 -2.07 -8.20 7.84
N ALA A 18 -1.59 -6.95 7.81
CA ALA A 18 -0.17 -6.66 7.82
C ALA A 18 0.51 -7.10 9.13
N SER A 19 -0.15 -6.90 10.27
CA SER A 19 0.30 -7.37 11.60
C SER A 19 0.39 -8.89 11.66
N LEU A 20 -0.60 -9.60 11.13
CA LEU A 20 -0.58 -11.06 11.05
C LEU A 20 0.56 -11.58 10.17
N ILE A 21 0.83 -10.92 9.03
CA ILE A 21 1.98 -11.28 8.18
C ILE A 21 3.27 -11.10 8.98
N ARG A 22 3.44 -9.97 9.67
CA ARG A 22 4.61 -9.70 10.51
C ARG A 22 4.80 -10.76 11.60
N GLN A 23 3.74 -11.22 12.25
CA GLN A 23 3.80 -12.26 13.28
C GLN A 23 4.22 -13.64 12.75
N LYS A 24 4.03 -13.90 11.44
CA LYS A 24 4.31 -15.19 10.81
C LYS A 24 5.70 -15.30 10.19
N ILE A 25 6.45 -14.20 10.14
CA ILE A 25 7.78 -14.15 9.52
C ILE A 25 8.82 -13.75 10.55
N ASN A 26 10.09 -14.06 10.29
CA ASN A 26 11.18 -13.62 11.15
C ASN A 26 11.29 -12.08 11.14
N ASN A 27 11.67 -11.50 12.29
CA ASN A 27 11.78 -10.05 12.47
C ASN A 27 12.80 -9.38 11.53
N ASN A 28 13.76 -10.13 10.99
CA ASN A 28 14.75 -9.64 10.04
C ASN A 28 14.29 -9.65 8.57
N VAL A 29 13.09 -10.18 8.28
CA VAL A 29 12.55 -10.23 6.91
C VAL A 29 11.79 -8.93 6.63
N SER A 30 12.15 -8.24 5.54
CA SER A 30 11.43 -7.03 5.12
C SER A 30 10.09 -7.35 4.47
N ILE A 31 9.06 -6.56 4.76
CA ILE A 31 7.74 -6.60 4.11
C ILE A 31 7.66 -5.45 3.10
N MET A 32 7.32 -5.77 1.85
CA MET A 32 6.96 -4.78 0.83
C MET A 32 5.47 -4.86 0.53
N ALA A 33 4.74 -3.76 0.72
CA ALA A 33 3.35 -3.66 0.29
C ALA A 33 3.27 -3.31 -1.19
N MET A 34 2.76 -4.23 -2.01
CA MET A 34 2.43 -3.93 -3.40
C MET A 34 1.14 -3.11 -3.46
N VAL A 35 1.22 -1.89 -3.98
CA VAL A 35 0.10 -0.94 -4.06
C VAL A 35 -0.18 -0.46 -5.49
N LYS A 36 0.28 -1.22 -6.49
CA LYS A 36 -0.02 -0.96 -7.91
C LYS A 36 -1.51 -1.00 -8.23
N ALA A 37 -1.89 -0.47 -9.39
CA ALA A 37 -3.27 -0.35 -9.87
C ALA A 37 -4.19 0.31 -8.84
N ASN A 38 -3.80 1.48 -8.33
CA ASN A 38 -4.54 2.20 -7.28
C ASN A 38 -4.75 1.35 -6.01
N ALA A 39 -3.68 0.70 -5.53
CA ALA A 39 -3.74 -0.31 -4.48
C ALA A 39 -4.78 -1.40 -4.76
N TYR A 40 -4.73 -2.00 -5.95
CA TYR A 40 -5.67 -3.03 -6.39
C TYR A 40 -7.13 -2.55 -6.29
N GLY A 41 -7.39 -1.28 -6.66
CA GLY A 41 -8.71 -0.64 -6.57
C GLY A 41 -9.11 -0.17 -5.17
N HIS A 42 -8.28 -0.37 -4.14
CA HIS A 42 -8.60 0.00 -2.76
C HIS A 42 -8.28 1.47 -2.41
N GLY A 43 -7.64 2.21 -3.32
CA GLY A 43 -7.29 3.61 -3.12
C GLY A 43 -5.87 3.77 -2.59
N LEU A 44 -4.96 4.12 -3.49
CA LEU A 44 -3.51 4.25 -3.23
C LEU A 44 -3.20 5.10 -2.01
N ARG A 45 -3.76 6.32 -1.92
CA ARG A 45 -3.50 7.25 -0.81
C ARG A 45 -3.96 6.70 0.54
N SER A 46 -5.15 6.11 0.61
CA SER A 46 -5.72 5.62 1.87
C SER A 46 -4.93 4.40 2.38
N VAL A 47 -4.72 3.43 1.49
CA VAL A 47 -3.99 2.18 1.79
C VAL A 47 -2.57 2.48 2.23
N SER A 48 -1.81 3.26 1.45
CA SER A 48 -0.40 3.50 1.74
C SER A 48 -0.19 4.29 3.03
N LYS A 49 -1.05 5.26 3.36
CA LYS A 49 -0.96 5.96 4.65
C LYS A 49 -1.28 5.05 5.82
N ARG A 50 -2.23 4.12 5.69
CA ARG A 50 -2.59 3.22 6.80
C ARG A 50 -1.55 2.12 7.02
N LEU A 51 -0.88 1.69 5.97
CA LEU A 51 0.14 0.64 6.00
C LEU A 51 1.55 1.15 6.29
N VAL A 52 1.80 2.47 6.23
CA VAL A 52 3.16 3.02 6.29
C VAL A 52 3.94 2.53 7.51
N ASP A 53 3.32 2.39 8.68
CA ASP A 53 4.00 1.93 9.90
C ASP A 53 4.11 0.41 10.01
N PHE A 54 3.44 -0.34 9.13
CA PHE A 54 3.34 -1.80 9.19
C PHE A 54 4.24 -2.51 8.19
N VAL A 55 4.77 -1.79 7.20
CA VAL A 55 5.59 -2.35 6.10
C VAL A 55 6.90 -1.59 5.95
N ASP A 56 7.92 -2.24 5.41
CA ASP A 56 9.26 -1.64 5.29
C ASP A 56 9.40 -0.83 3.99
N LYS A 57 8.69 -1.23 2.94
CA LYS A 57 8.75 -0.64 1.59
C LYS A 57 7.39 -0.69 0.90
N PHE A 58 7.25 0.12 -0.15
CA PHE A 58 6.13 0.02 -1.10
C PHE A 58 6.62 -0.42 -2.47
N GLY A 59 5.80 -1.20 -3.17
CA GLY A 59 6.01 -1.55 -4.57
C GLY A 59 4.88 -1.01 -5.45
N VAL A 60 5.24 -0.45 -6.60
CA VAL A 60 4.31 0.14 -7.58
C VAL A 60 4.60 -0.40 -8.98
N ALA A 61 3.68 -0.19 -9.93
CA ALA A 61 3.88 -0.61 -11.33
C ALA A 61 4.18 0.56 -12.28
N SER A 62 4.04 1.81 -11.83
CA SER A 62 4.38 2.99 -12.65
C SER A 62 5.06 4.09 -11.83
N ILE A 63 5.76 4.98 -12.54
CA ILE A 63 6.35 6.19 -11.94
C ILE A 63 5.26 7.11 -11.40
N ASP A 64 4.11 7.22 -12.07
CA ASP A 64 3.00 8.06 -11.59
C ASP A 64 2.50 7.64 -10.21
N GLU A 65 2.38 6.33 -9.96
CA GLU A 65 2.03 5.81 -8.64
C GLU A 65 3.11 6.14 -7.60
N ALA A 66 4.39 6.03 -7.97
CA ALA A 66 5.50 6.42 -7.09
C ALA A 66 5.45 7.91 -6.72
N LEU A 67 5.18 8.78 -7.70
CA LEU A 67 5.06 10.23 -7.50
C LEU A 67 3.87 10.57 -6.61
N ILE A 68 2.74 9.88 -6.77
CA ILE A 68 1.60 10.02 -5.86
C ILE A 68 2.04 9.67 -4.44
N LEU A 69 2.70 8.53 -4.20
CA LEU A 69 3.19 8.16 -2.87
C LEU A 69 4.12 9.23 -2.26
N ARG A 70 5.00 9.84 -3.05
CA ARG A 70 5.83 10.96 -2.59
C ARG A 70 5.01 12.20 -2.25
N SER A 71 4.06 12.59 -3.10
CA SER A 71 3.19 13.75 -2.87
C SER A 71 2.36 13.66 -1.58
N ILE A 72 2.08 12.44 -1.11
CA ILE A 72 1.30 12.21 0.12
C ILE A 72 2.19 12.05 1.38
N GLY A 73 3.51 12.23 1.23
CA GLY A 73 4.48 12.22 2.34
C GLY A 73 5.11 10.87 2.64
N ILE A 74 4.96 9.84 1.79
CA ILE A 74 5.65 8.57 2.01
C ILE A 74 7.15 8.75 1.76
N THR A 75 7.96 8.54 2.79
CA THR A 75 9.43 8.61 2.73
C THR A 75 10.10 7.24 2.66
N LYS A 76 9.37 6.16 2.97
CA LYS A 76 9.86 4.78 2.84
C LYS A 76 10.31 4.47 1.41
N SER A 77 11.16 3.46 1.25
CA SER A 77 11.63 3.03 -0.07
C SER A 77 10.44 2.63 -0.95
N ILE A 78 10.44 3.10 -2.20
CA ILE A 78 9.46 2.75 -3.21
C ILE A 78 10.21 2.01 -4.31
N VAL A 79 9.76 0.80 -4.64
CA VAL A 79 10.32 -0.02 -5.71
C VAL A 79 9.36 0.01 -6.89
N LEU A 80 9.86 0.44 -8.05
CA LEU A 80 9.15 0.31 -9.31
C LEU A 80 9.35 -1.12 -9.83
N MET A 81 8.27 -1.89 -9.87
CA MET A 81 8.23 -3.25 -10.39
C MET A 81 7.45 -3.28 -11.69
N GLU A 82 8.06 -2.72 -12.73
CA GLU A 82 7.53 -2.75 -14.09
C GLU A 82 7.84 -4.10 -14.75
N GLY A 83 6.88 -4.64 -15.50
CA GLY A 83 7.09 -5.82 -16.33
C GLY A 83 7.76 -5.43 -17.65
N VAL A 84 8.47 -6.37 -18.27
CA VAL A 84 8.99 -6.22 -19.64
C VAL A 84 7.87 -6.40 -20.64
#